data_AF-A0A2N9NG07-F1
#
_entry.id   AF-A0A2N9NG07-F1
#
_cell.length_a   1.000
_cell.length_b   1.000
_cell.length_c   1.000
_cell.angle_alpha   90.00
_cell.angle_beta   90.00
_cell.angle_gamma   90.00
#
_symmetry.space_group_name_H-M   'P 1'
#
loop_
_entity.id
_entity.type
_entity.pdbx_description
1 polymer ?
#
loop_
_entity_poly.entity_id
_entity_poly.type
_entity_poly.pdbx_seq_one_letter_code
_entity_poly.pdbx_strand_id
1 'polypeptide(L)'
;MTATVAEYVLLWALYCLLAGAILARDRKTLLPEWRDYFRFLTVPWKICVFVPAFLFVSFAGHFTNDETWDFVTGSGMSILTFLTAPWAIGLFCQVFAGKRPRRYLIVASALCFFSSSWFYDSYLLWRDGVYTQRWLGNLMASTVIYVAAGLLWNLEAEAGGRYTLSFNRQDWPSPPVNTRFRPLILISLPLILIAAYVLVASVRWRL
;
A
#
# COMPACT_ATOMS: atom_id res chain seq x y z
N MET A 1 17.59 23.19 7.02
CA MET A 1 16.26 22.65 7.36
C MET A 1 15.59 23.59 8.35
N THR A 2 14.39 24.10 8.09
CA THR A 2 13.61 24.79 9.13
C THR A 2 13.36 23.81 10.27
N ALA A 3 13.44 24.27 11.53
CA ALA A 3 13.30 23.41 12.71
C ALA A 3 12.05 22.49 12.65
N THR A 4 10.98 22.98 12.04
CA THR A 4 9.71 22.27 11.82
C THR A 4 9.79 21.01 10.95
N VAL A 5 10.63 21.00 9.90
CA VAL A 5 10.77 19.83 9.02
C VAL A 5 11.61 18.75 9.69
N ALA A 6 12.64 19.15 10.44
CA ALA A 6 13.46 18.21 11.21
C ALA A 6 12.64 17.48 12.27
N GLU A 7 11.81 18.24 13.00
CA GLU A 7 10.88 17.71 13.99
C GLU A 7 9.88 16.74 13.34
N TYR A 8 9.27 17.13 12.20
CA TYR A 8 8.36 16.27 11.46
C TYR A 8 9.02 14.94 11.05
N VAL A 9 10.24 15.00 10.51
CA VAL A 9 11.00 13.82 10.09
C VAL A 9 11.34 12.92 11.28
N LEU A 10 11.81 13.50 12.37
CA LEU A 10 12.11 12.76 13.59
C LEU A 10 10.85 12.07 14.14
N LEU A 11 9.71 12.75 14.16
CA LEU A 11 8.46 12.21 14.67
C LEU A 11 7.97 11.01 13.86
N TRP A 12 7.94 11.10 12.52
CA TRP A 12 7.49 9.95 11.74
C TRP A 12 8.52 8.81 11.74
N ALA A 13 9.82 9.10 11.84
CA ALA A 13 10.85 8.07 12.00
C ALA A 13 10.66 7.31 13.33
N LEU A 14 10.46 8.03 14.44
CA LEU A 14 10.13 7.42 15.74
C LEU A 14 8.83 6.61 15.67
N TYR A 15 7.83 7.08 14.92
CA TYR A 15 6.58 6.35 14.70
C TYR A 15 6.81 5.02 13.98
N CYS A 16 7.65 5.01 12.94
CA CYS A 16 8.06 3.79 12.23
C CYS A 16 8.85 2.84 13.14
N LEU A 17 9.74 3.37 13.99
CA LEU A 17 10.49 2.56 14.97
C LEU A 17 9.55 1.92 16.00
N LEU A 18 8.53 2.64 16.47
CA LEU A 18 7.52 2.08 17.38
C LEU A 18 6.73 0.94 16.71
N ALA A 19 6.32 1.12 15.45
CA ALA A 19 5.68 0.06 14.68
C ALA A 19 6.62 -1.15 14.51
N GLY A 20 7.90 -0.92 14.19
CA GLY A 20 8.92 -1.96 14.12
C GLY A 20 9.11 -2.71 15.43
N ALA A 21 9.10 -2.01 16.57
CA ALA A 21 9.20 -2.61 17.90
C ALA A 21 8.00 -3.52 18.22
N ILE A 22 6.78 -3.13 17.81
CA ILE A 22 5.57 -3.96 17.93
C ILE A 22 5.73 -5.25 17.10
N LEU A 23 6.17 -5.13 15.84
CA LEU A 23 6.41 -6.28 14.97
C LEU A 23 7.50 -7.20 15.52
N ALA A 24 8.60 -6.64 16.02
CA ALA A 24 9.71 -7.40 16.60
C ALA A 24 9.28 -8.16 17.86
N ARG A 25 8.46 -7.53 18.72
CA ARG A 25 7.90 -8.16 19.92
C ARG A 25 6.98 -9.33 19.56
N ASP A 26 6.13 -9.17 18.56
CA ASP A 26 5.13 -10.18 18.17
C ASP A 26 5.65 -11.16 17.08
N ARG A 27 6.95 -11.08 16.74
CA ARG A 27 7.57 -11.80 15.61
C ARG A 27 7.28 -13.31 15.56
N LYS A 28 7.23 -13.97 16.71
CA LYS A 28 7.02 -15.43 16.78
C LYS A 28 5.62 -15.82 16.28
N THR A 29 4.63 -14.98 16.54
CA THR A 29 3.25 -15.17 16.10
C THR A 29 3.07 -14.73 14.65
N LEU A 30 3.76 -13.66 14.23
CA LEU A 30 3.63 -13.10 12.89
C LEU A 30 4.44 -13.82 11.81
N LEU A 31 5.51 -14.53 12.16
CA LEU A 31 6.38 -15.15 11.16
C LEU A 31 5.67 -16.22 10.30
N PRO A 32 4.85 -17.13 10.87
CA PRO A 32 4.03 -18.04 10.06
C PRO A 32 3.01 -17.28 9.19
N GLU A 33 2.36 -16.28 9.77
CA GLU A 33 1.38 -15.42 9.08
C GLU A 33 2.00 -14.73 7.85
N TRP A 34 3.22 -14.20 7.97
CA TRP A 34 3.93 -13.57 6.85
C TRP A 34 4.27 -14.55 5.73
N ARG A 35 4.61 -15.81 6.06
CA ARG A 35 4.85 -16.83 5.04
C ARG A 35 3.61 -17.10 4.21
N ASP A 36 2.47 -17.23 4.87
CA ASP A 36 1.19 -17.42 4.18
C ASP A 36 0.75 -16.16 3.44
N TYR A 37 1.03 -14.99 3.99
CA TYR A 37 0.79 -13.71 3.33
C TYR A 37 1.56 -13.58 2.00
N PHE A 38 2.84 -13.98 1.94
CA PHE A 38 3.59 -13.97 0.68
C PHE A 38 3.00 -14.92 -0.37
N ARG A 39 2.50 -16.09 0.05
CA ARG A 39 1.77 -17.00 -0.85
C ARG A 39 0.45 -16.38 -1.32
N PHE A 40 -0.24 -15.66 -0.43
CA PHE A 40 -1.46 -14.94 -0.74
C PHE A 40 -1.25 -13.79 -1.72
N LEU A 41 -0.11 -13.09 -1.67
CA LEU A 41 0.25 -12.05 -2.63
C LEU A 41 0.62 -12.62 -4.00
N THR A 42 1.27 -13.79 -4.02
CA THR A 42 1.76 -14.43 -5.26
C THR A 42 0.70 -15.23 -6.02
N VAL A 43 -0.58 -15.12 -5.62
CA VAL A 43 -1.70 -15.64 -6.39
C VAL A 43 -1.68 -15.02 -7.80
N PRO A 44 -1.74 -15.81 -8.89
CA PRO A 44 -1.41 -15.35 -10.24
C PRO A 44 -2.12 -14.07 -10.67
N TRP A 45 -3.41 -13.94 -10.35
CA TRP A 45 -4.18 -12.78 -10.77
C TRP A 45 -3.73 -11.47 -10.12
N LYS A 46 -3.26 -11.52 -8.87
CA LYS A 46 -2.74 -10.33 -8.18
C LYS A 46 -1.48 -9.84 -8.85
N ILE A 47 -0.62 -10.77 -9.26
CA ILE A 47 0.58 -10.48 -10.06
C ILE A 47 0.18 -9.91 -11.43
N CYS A 48 -0.81 -10.50 -12.10
CA CYS A 48 -1.29 -9.99 -13.39
C CYS A 48 -1.85 -8.56 -13.31
N VAL A 49 -2.43 -8.16 -12.18
CA VAL A 49 -2.89 -6.77 -11.96
C VAL A 49 -1.74 -5.87 -11.51
N PHE A 50 -0.83 -6.38 -10.67
CA PHE A 50 0.30 -5.63 -10.13
C PHE A 50 1.31 -5.26 -11.22
N VAL A 51 1.71 -6.19 -12.09
CA VAL A 51 2.74 -5.94 -13.11
C VAL A 51 2.42 -4.74 -14.01
N PRO A 52 1.24 -4.64 -14.67
CA PRO A 52 0.95 -3.47 -15.51
C PRO A 52 0.83 -2.18 -14.69
N ALA A 53 0.29 -2.23 -13.46
CA ALA A 53 0.23 -1.07 -12.58
C ALA A 53 1.64 -0.59 -12.18
N PHE A 54 2.53 -1.52 -11.82
CA PHE A 54 3.93 -1.27 -11.49
C PHE A 54 4.67 -0.64 -12.67
N LEU A 55 4.53 -1.20 -13.86
CA LEU A 55 5.16 -0.65 -15.06
C LEU A 55 4.63 0.76 -15.34
N PHE A 56 3.32 0.96 -15.31
CA PHE A 56 2.74 2.28 -15.49
C PHE A 56 3.30 3.27 -14.47
N VAL A 57 3.20 2.99 -13.18
CA VAL A 57 3.61 3.93 -12.13
C VAL A 57 5.13 4.17 -12.12
N SER A 58 5.95 3.19 -12.49
CA SER A 58 7.41 3.35 -12.54
C SER A 58 7.88 4.22 -13.70
N PHE A 59 7.14 4.23 -14.82
CA PHE A 59 7.57 4.91 -16.04
C PHE A 59 6.73 6.16 -16.39
N ALA A 60 5.50 6.25 -15.90
CA ALA A 60 4.57 7.34 -16.19
C ALA A 60 5.15 8.73 -15.88
N GLY A 61 5.97 8.84 -14.84
CA GLY A 61 6.63 10.10 -14.46
C GLY A 61 7.35 10.80 -15.62
N HIS A 62 7.93 10.05 -16.58
CA HIS A 62 8.60 10.60 -17.77
C HIS A 62 7.67 11.42 -18.68
N PHE A 63 6.36 11.14 -18.64
CA PHE A 63 5.33 11.81 -19.44
C PHE A 63 4.66 12.95 -18.66
N THR A 64 5.20 13.35 -17.52
CA THR A 64 4.63 14.38 -16.65
C THR A 64 5.56 15.56 -16.46
N ASN A 65 5.01 16.68 -16.00
CA ASN A 65 5.76 17.83 -15.48
C ASN A 65 6.09 17.68 -13.98
N ASP A 66 6.10 16.44 -13.46
CA ASP A 66 6.44 16.16 -12.07
C ASP A 66 7.89 15.67 -11.94
N GLU A 67 8.79 16.57 -11.55
CA GLU A 67 10.21 16.30 -11.32
C GLU A 67 10.48 15.38 -10.11
N THR A 68 9.46 15.15 -9.28
CA THR A 68 9.53 14.28 -8.11
C THR A 68 9.10 12.85 -8.42
N TRP A 69 8.43 12.64 -9.55
CA TRP A 69 8.00 11.33 -10.01
C TRP A 69 9.04 10.74 -10.96
N ASP A 70 10.02 10.04 -10.39
CA ASP A 70 11.05 9.32 -11.12
C ASP A 70 10.86 7.80 -10.99
N PHE A 71 11.77 7.05 -11.60
CA PHE A 71 11.74 5.59 -11.55
C PHE A 71 11.82 5.06 -10.11
N VAL A 72 12.59 5.68 -9.22
CA VAL A 72 12.79 5.20 -7.85
C VAL A 72 11.55 5.46 -7.01
N THR A 73 10.96 6.65 -7.08
CA THR A 73 9.71 6.94 -6.38
C THR A 73 8.56 6.08 -6.90
N GLY A 74 8.41 5.99 -8.23
CA GLY A 74 7.36 5.19 -8.85
C GLY A 74 7.46 3.70 -8.53
N SER A 75 8.65 3.10 -8.71
CA SER A 75 8.87 1.67 -8.45
C SER A 75 8.80 1.33 -6.96
N GLY A 76 9.46 2.12 -6.11
CA GLY A 76 9.51 1.87 -4.67
C GLY A 76 8.12 1.98 -4.03
N MET A 77 7.36 3.03 -4.34
CA MET A 77 5.99 3.17 -3.83
C MET A 77 5.07 2.06 -4.35
N SER A 78 5.21 1.65 -5.61
CA SER A 78 4.41 0.55 -6.18
C SER A 78 4.68 -0.78 -5.48
N ILE A 79 5.97 -1.11 -5.27
CA ILE A 79 6.39 -2.33 -4.58
C ILE A 79 5.91 -2.31 -3.13
N LEU A 80 6.14 -1.21 -2.40
CA LEU A 80 5.68 -1.07 -1.02
C LEU A 80 4.15 -1.20 -0.95
N THR A 81 3.42 -0.57 -1.86
CA THR A 81 1.94 -0.64 -1.89
C THR A 81 1.48 -2.08 -2.10
N PHE A 82 2.07 -2.82 -3.03
CA PHE A 82 1.75 -4.24 -3.25
C PHE A 82 2.05 -5.12 -2.04
N LEU A 83 3.21 -4.91 -1.41
CA LEU A 83 3.67 -5.71 -0.28
C LEU A 83 2.95 -5.39 1.03
N THR A 84 2.39 -4.19 1.19
CA THR A 84 1.94 -3.72 2.51
C THR A 84 0.47 -3.33 2.57
N ALA A 85 -0.12 -2.83 1.48
CA ALA A 85 -1.50 -2.37 1.49
C ALA A 85 -2.51 -3.46 1.87
N PRO A 86 -2.42 -4.69 1.31
CA PRO A 86 -3.40 -5.71 1.64
C PRO A 86 -3.33 -6.11 3.12
N TRP A 87 -2.13 -6.17 3.69
CA TRP A 87 -1.94 -6.51 5.09
C TRP A 87 -2.38 -5.37 6.01
N ALA A 88 -1.98 -4.13 5.72
CA ALA A 88 -2.33 -2.96 6.53
C ALA A 88 -3.85 -2.73 6.59
N ILE A 89 -4.55 -2.80 5.44
CA ILE A 89 -6.02 -2.69 5.41
C ILE A 89 -6.68 -3.85 6.15
N GLY A 90 -6.17 -5.08 5.97
CA GLY A 90 -6.63 -6.23 6.75
C GLY A 90 -6.45 -6.04 8.26
N LEU A 91 -5.31 -5.50 8.70
CA LEU A 91 -5.04 -5.18 10.12
C LEU A 91 -6.01 -4.13 10.65
N PHE A 92 -6.25 -3.03 9.92
CA PHE A 92 -7.25 -2.03 10.32
C PHE A 92 -8.61 -2.69 10.56
N CYS A 93 -9.11 -3.42 9.56
CA CYS A 93 -10.41 -4.08 9.64
C CYS A 93 -10.47 -5.11 10.77
N GLN A 94 -9.43 -5.92 10.98
CA GLN A 94 -9.40 -6.92 12.05
C GLN A 94 -9.33 -6.30 13.44
N VAL A 95 -8.63 -5.17 13.63
CA VAL A 95 -8.66 -4.46 14.91
C VAL A 95 -10.04 -3.88 15.19
N PHE A 96 -10.66 -3.23 14.20
CA PHE A 96 -12.02 -2.66 14.38
C PHE A 96 -13.07 -3.74 14.59
N ALA A 97 -12.89 -4.93 14.02
CA ALA A 97 -13.72 -6.10 14.26
C ALA A 97 -13.40 -6.82 15.59
N GLY A 98 -12.46 -6.33 16.41
CA GLY A 98 -12.07 -6.95 17.68
C GLY A 98 -11.27 -8.25 17.54
N LYS A 99 -10.82 -8.60 16.34
CA LYS A 99 -10.04 -9.82 16.05
C LYS A 99 -8.55 -9.66 16.33
N ARG A 100 -8.05 -8.42 16.47
CA ARG A 100 -6.64 -8.12 16.80
C ARG A 100 -6.47 -7.04 17.86
N PRO A 101 -5.35 -7.05 18.61
CA PRO A 101 -5.03 -6.00 19.57
C PRO A 101 -4.91 -4.61 18.94
N ARG A 102 -5.37 -3.56 19.65
CA ARG A 102 -5.34 -2.16 19.18
C ARG A 102 -3.96 -1.63 18.77
N ARG A 103 -2.87 -2.19 19.33
CA ARG A 103 -1.49 -1.81 18.97
C ARG A 103 -1.19 -2.01 17.48
N TYR A 104 -1.89 -2.92 16.79
CA TYR A 104 -1.74 -3.12 15.34
C TYR A 104 -2.25 -1.95 14.50
N LEU A 105 -3.01 -1.00 15.08
CA LEU A 105 -3.35 0.25 14.39
C LEU A 105 -2.10 1.08 14.10
N ILE A 106 -1.13 1.10 15.02
CA ILE A 106 0.15 1.81 14.85
C ILE A 106 0.94 1.18 13.70
N VAL A 107 0.93 -0.15 13.60
CA VAL A 107 1.59 -0.87 12.50
C VAL A 107 0.90 -0.58 11.17
N ALA A 108 -0.43 -0.70 11.12
CA ALA A 108 -1.21 -0.49 9.91
C ALA A 108 -1.09 0.96 9.39
N SER A 109 -1.14 1.96 10.27
CA SER A 109 -0.94 3.36 9.89
C SER A 109 0.50 3.65 9.48
N ALA A 110 1.51 3.09 10.16
CA ALA A 110 2.90 3.26 9.79
C ALA A 110 3.17 2.69 8.40
N LEU A 111 2.67 1.49 8.08
CA LEU A 111 2.78 0.92 6.74
C LEU A 111 2.07 1.79 5.69
N CYS A 112 0.85 2.25 6.01
CA CYS A 112 0.09 3.14 5.14
C CYS A 112 0.85 4.43 4.81
N PHE A 113 1.28 5.17 5.82
CA PHE A 113 1.97 6.45 5.63
C PHE A 113 3.37 6.29 5.05
N PHE A 114 4.09 5.23 5.43
CA PHE A 114 5.42 4.97 4.87
C PHE A 114 5.35 4.65 3.38
N SER A 115 4.45 3.74 3.00
CA SER A 115 4.25 3.36 1.60
C SER A 115 3.64 4.49 0.76
N SER A 116 2.74 5.28 1.34
CA SER A 116 2.02 6.33 0.62
C SER A 116 2.80 7.64 0.53
N SER A 117 3.73 7.92 1.46
CA SER A 117 4.48 9.19 1.44
C SER A 117 5.90 9.10 1.96
N TRP A 118 6.14 8.57 3.16
CA TRP A 118 7.44 8.78 3.79
C TRP A 118 8.61 8.14 3.05
N PHE A 119 8.39 7.05 2.30
CA PHE A 119 9.40 6.53 1.37
C PHE A 119 9.77 7.57 0.29
N TYR A 120 8.77 8.12 -0.40
CA TYR A 120 8.92 9.16 -1.42
C TYR A 120 9.59 10.41 -0.84
N ASP A 121 9.10 10.90 0.30
CA ASP A 121 9.63 12.10 0.95
C ASP A 121 11.09 11.91 1.39
N SER A 122 11.42 10.75 1.95
CA SER A 122 12.78 10.43 2.40
C SER A 122 13.76 10.31 1.25
N TYR A 123 13.35 9.66 0.16
CA TYR A 123 14.17 9.53 -1.03
C TYR A 123 14.46 10.90 -1.66
N LEU A 124 13.45 11.77 -1.77
CA LEU A 124 13.64 13.11 -2.31
C LEU A 124 14.49 14.00 -1.40
N LEU A 125 14.30 13.91 -0.07
CA LEU A 125 15.17 14.60 0.87
C LEU A 125 16.63 14.16 0.71
N TRP A 126 16.87 12.87 0.49
CA TRP A 126 18.22 12.35 0.24
C TRP A 126 18.78 12.76 -1.13
N ARG A 127 17.96 12.68 -2.19
CA ARG A 127 18.33 12.99 -3.58
C ARG A 127 18.60 14.48 -3.79
N ASP A 128 17.69 15.33 -3.29
CA ASP A 128 17.64 16.76 -3.60
C ASP A 128 18.19 17.63 -2.45
N GLY A 129 18.48 17.03 -1.27
CA GLY A 129 18.94 17.73 -0.08
C GLY A 129 17.89 18.61 0.60
N VAL A 130 16.65 18.63 0.07
CA VAL A 130 15.54 19.46 0.53
C VAL A 130 14.28 18.62 0.60
N TYR A 131 13.46 18.85 1.62
CA TYR A 131 12.17 18.18 1.76
C TYR A 131 11.19 18.68 0.69
N THR A 132 10.55 17.75 -0.01
CA THR A 132 9.63 18.07 -1.11
C THR A 132 8.47 18.94 -0.65
N GLN A 133 8.13 19.98 -1.42
CA GLN A 133 6.95 20.81 -1.17
C GLN A 133 5.64 20.11 -1.56
N ARG A 134 5.72 18.97 -2.26
CA ARG A 134 4.56 18.19 -2.71
C ARG A 134 4.11 17.12 -1.71
N TRP A 135 4.77 17.01 -0.55
CA TRP A 135 4.57 15.93 0.43
C TRP A 135 3.10 15.74 0.82
N LEU A 136 2.37 16.83 1.10
CA LEU A 136 0.98 16.75 1.54
C LEU A 136 0.05 16.28 0.41
N GLY A 137 0.24 16.80 -0.80
CA GLY A 137 -0.52 16.39 -1.97
C GLY A 137 -0.30 14.91 -2.31
N ASN A 138 0.97 14.48 -2.27
CA ASN A 138 1.33 13.07 -2.44
C ASN A 138 0.70 12.20 -1.34
N LEU A 139 0.84 12.57 -0.07
CA LEU A 139 0.26 11.82 1.05
C LEU A 139 -1.25 11.62 0.88
N MET A 140 -1.98 12.67 0.52
CA MET A 140 -3.44 12.58 0.33
C MET A 140 -3.82 11.68 -0.86
N ALA A 141 -3.23 11.91 -2.03
CA ALA A 141 -3.52 11.13 -3.23
C ALA A 141 -3.13 9.65 -3.07
N SER A 142 -1.90 9.41 -2.63
CA SER A 142 -1.33 8.07 -2.48
C SER A 142 -2.01 7.26 -1.38
N THR A 143 -2.52 7.89 -0.32
CA THR A 143 -3.32 7.18 0.70
C THR A 143 -4.62 6.61 0.11
N VAL A 144 -5.30 7.34 -0.78
CA VAL A 144 -6.51 6.85 -1.46
C VAL A 144 -6.16 5.65 -2.34
N ILE A 145 -5.08 5.75 -3.13
CA ILE A 145 -4.58 4.65 -3.96
C ILE A 145 -4.21 3.45 -3.10
N TYR A 146 -3.53 3.66 -1.98
CA TYR A 146 -3.12 2.61 -1.05
C TYR A 146 -4.32 1.86 -0.45
N VAL A 147 -5.36 2.57 -0.01
CA VAL A 147 -6.60 1.95 0.48
C VAL A 147 -7.28 1.16 -0.64
N ALA A 148 -7.43 1.74 -1.84
CA ALA A 148 -8.05 1.07 -2.97
C ALA A 148 -7.29 -0.21 -3.35
N ALA A 149 -5.97 -0.16 -3.37
CA ALA A 149 -5.10 -1.29 -3.64
C ALA A 149 -5.19 -2.38 -2.55
N GLY A 150 -5.23 -1.97 -1.28
CA GLY A 150 -5.40 -2.89 -0.16
C GLY A 150 -6.75 -3.60 -0.18
N LEU A 151 -7.83 -2.94 -0.57
CA LEU A 151 -9.13 -3.57 -0.80
C LEU A 151 -9.09 -4.50 -2.01
N LEU A 152 -8.53 -4.04 -3.13
CA LEU A 152 -8.45 -4.76 -4.40
C LEU A 152 -7.77 -6.12 -4.21
N TRP A 153 -6.58 -6.15 -3.62
CA TRP A 153 -5.82 -7.39 -3.42
C TRP A 153 -6.32 -8.24 -2.24
N ASN A 154 -7.30 -7.76 -1.47
CA ASN A 154 -8.09 -8.59 -0.56
C ASN A 154 -9.39 -9.11 -1.19
N LEU A 155 -9.75 -8.74 -2.42
CA LEU A 155 -10.92 -9.33 -3.08
C LEU A 155 -10.71 -10.83 -3.31
N GLU A 156 -11.74 -11.61 -2.99
CA GLU A 156 -11.78 -13.05 -3.17
C GLU A 156 -13.15 -13.49 -3.68
N ALA A 157 -13.16 -14.52 -4.53
CA ALA A 157 -14.38 -15.15 -5.03
C ALA A 157 -14.64 -16.43 -4.22
N GLU A 158 -15.78 -16.51 -3.55
CA GLU A 158 -16.21 -17.68 -2.79
C GLU A 158 -16.83 -18.76 -3.70
N ALA A 159 -16.94 -19.98 -3.18
CA ALA A 159 -17.75 -21.02 -3.81
C ALA A 159 -19.21 -20.56 -3.91
N GLY A 160 -19.79 -20.61 -5.10
CA GLY A 160 -21.16 -20.13 -5.36
C GLY A 160 -21.27 -18.70 -5.91
N GLY A 161 -20.16 -18.08 -6.32
CA GLY A 161 -20.18 -16.80 -7.05
C GLY A 161 -20.36 -15.55 -6.19
N ARG A 162 -20.26 -15.69 -4.86
CA ARG A 162 -20.18 -14.57 -3.93
C ARG A 162 -18.78 -13.99 -3.89
N TYR A 163 -18.69 -12.72 -3.50
CA TYR A 163 -17.44 -11.99 -3.39
C TYR A 163 -17.28 -11.46 -1.98
N THR A 164 -16.07 -11.60 -1.44
CA THR A 164 -15.76 -11.19 -0.08
C THR A 164 -14.39 -10.53 -0.03
N LEU A 165 -14.07 -9.94 1.12
CA LEU A 165 -12.73 -9.49 1.44
C LEU A 165 -12.06 -10.56 2.29
N SER A 166 -10.89 -11.03 1.86
CA SER A 166 -10.21 -12.17 2.45
C SER A 166 -9.90 -12.00 3.94
N PHE A 167 -9.70 -10.76 4.42
CA PHE A 167 -9.49 -10.49 5.85
C PHE A 167 -10.70 -10.79 6.75
N ASN A 168 -11.87 -11.09 6.15
CA ASN A 168 -13.04 -11.59 6.88
C ASN A 168 -12.89 -13.06 7.30
N ARG A 169 -12.11 -13.85 6.56
CA ARG A 169 -11.87 -15.27 6.87
C ARG A 169 -11.05 -15.42 8.16
N GLN A 170 -11.24 -16.54 8.84
CA GLN A 170 -10.54 -16.85 10.09
C GLN A 170 -9.06 -17.22 9.86
N ASP A 171 -8.77 -17.81 8.70
CA ASP A 171 -7.44 -18.29 8.30
C ASP A 171 -6.66 -17.26 7.47
N TRP A 172 -7.16 -16.03 7.33
CA TRP A 172 -6.43 -14.96 6.66
C TRP A 172 -5.10 -14.69 7.37
N PRO A 173 -3.97 -14.54 6.64
CA PRO A 173 -3.84 -14.33 5.20
C PRO A 173 -3.44 -15.58 4.41
N SER A 174 -4.04 -16.74 4.68
CA SER A 174 -3.82 -17.94 3.85
C SER A 174 -4.32 -17.74 2.40
N PRO A 175 -3.66 -18.34 1.39
CA PRO A 175 -4.12 -18.27 0.01
C PRO A 175 -5.58 -18.69 -0.16
N PRO A 176 -6.34 -18.04 -1.05
CA PRO A 176 -7.72 -18.40 -1.33
C PRO A 176 -7.80 -19.75 -2.04
N VAL A 177 -8.86 -20.52 -1.75
CA VAL A 177 -9.13 -21.80 -2.44
C VAL A 177 -9.41 -21.56 -3.93
N ASN A 178 -10.13 -20.50 -4.25
CA ASN A 178 -10.40 -20.09 -5.61
C ASN A 178 -9.45 -18.97 -6.05
N THR A 179 -8.50 -19.31 -6.91
CA THR A 179 -7.49 -18.39 -7.44
C THR A 179 -7.85 -17.80 -8.81
N ARG A 180 -9.07 -18.08 -9.32
CA ARG A 180 -9.48 -17.65 -10.66
C ARG A 180 -9.71 -16.14 -10.71
N PHE A 181 -9.07 -15.48 -11.67
CA PHE A 181 -9.22 -14.04 -11.87
C PHE A 181 -10.56 -13.62 -12.48
N ARG A 182 -11.06 -14.37 -13.46
CA ARG A 182 -12.25 -14.03 -14.25
C ARG A 182 -13.45 -13.53 -13.42
N PRO A 183 -13.86 -14.18 -12.31
CA PRO A 183 -14.97 -13.69 -11.51
C PRO A 183 -14.70 -12.32 -10.85
N LEU A 184 -13.43 -11.96 -10.60
CA LEU A 184 -13.07 -10.74 -9.87
C LEU A 184 -13.01 -9.49 -10.74
N ILE A 185 -12.87 -9.62 -12.07
CA ILE A 185 -12.58 -8.50 -13.00
C ILE A 185 -13.56 -7.33 -12.82
N LEU A 186 -14.85 -7.61 -12.84
CA LEU A 186 -15.88 -6.55 -12.78
C LEU A 186 -15.88 -5.83 -11.44
N ILE A 187 -15.59 -6.54 -10.35
CA ILE A 187 -15.59 -5.97 -8.99
C ILE A 187 -14.28 -5.26 -8.68
N SER A 188 -13.19 -5.66 -9.33
CA SER A 188 -11.91 -4.93 -9.29
C SER A 188 -11.98 -3.58 -10.01
N LEU A 189 -12.85 -3.45 -11.03
CA LEU A 189 -12.87 -2.29 -11.91
C LEU A 189 -13.07 -0.95 -11.18
N PRO A 190 -14.03 -0.77 -10.24
CA PRO A 190 -14.18 0.49 -9.52
C PRO A 190 -12.92 0.90 -8.75
N LEU A 191 -12.22 -0.05 -8.10
CA LEU A 191 -11.00 0.24 -7.35
C LEU A 191 -9.84 0.63 -8.26
N ILE A 192 -9.72 -0.05 -9.41
CA ILE A 192 -8.73 0.30 -10.45
C ILE A 192 -9.03 1.69 -11.02
N LEU A 193 -10.29 2.00 -11.30
CA LEU A 193 -10.70 3.30 -11.84
C LEU A 193 -10.47 4.45 -10.84
N ILE A 194 -10.70 4.22 -9.54
CA ILE A 194 -10.36 5.21 -8.51
C ILE A 194 -8.85 5.50 -8.53
N ALA A 195 -8.01 4.46 -8.52
CA ALA A 195 -6.56 4.65 -8.54
C ALA A 195 -6.09 5.35 -9.82
N ALA A 196 -6.61 4.93 -10.98
CA ALA A 196 -6.30 5.55 -12.27
C ALA A 196 -6.74 7.02 -12.32
N TYR A 197 -7.95 7.33 -11.84
CA TYR A 197 -8.46 8.70 -11.79
C TYR A 197 -7.57 9.59 -10.92
N VAL A 198 -7.21 9.14 -9.71
CA VAL A 198 -6.33 9.91 -8.82
C VAL A 198 -4.98 10.17 -9.49
N LEU A 199 -4.35 9.16 -10.10
CA LEU A 199 -3.07 9.33 -10.79
C LEU A 199 -3.15 10.32 -11.96
N VAL A 200 -4.22 10.23 -12.76
CA VAL A 200 -4.38 11.09 -13.94
C VAL A 200 -4.76 12.52 -13.54
N ALA A 201 -5.65 12.69 -12.58
CA ALA A 201 -6.18 13.99 -12.19
C ALA A 201 -5.25 14.79 -11.26
N SER A 202 -4.37 14.12 -10.50
CA SER A 202 -3.46 14.79 -9.55
C SER A 202 -2.15 15.28 -10.18
N VAL A 203 -1.89 14.97 -11.45
CA VAL A 203 -0.61 15.28 -12.12
C VAL A 203 -0.82 16.03 -13.42
N ARG A 204 0.08 16.99 -13.72
CA ARG A 204 0.11 17.69 -15.02
C ARG A 204 0.91 16.89 -16.03
N TRP A 205 0.19 16.30 -17.00
CA TRP A 205 0.78 15.53 -18.10
C TRP A 205 1.37 16.44 -19.18
N ARG A 206 2.44 15.98 -19.82
CA ARG A 206 2.99 16.56 -21.05
C ARG A 206 2.26 15.91 -22.21
N LEU A 207 1.20 16.56 -22.69
CA LEU A 207 0.48 16.20 -23.92
C LEU A 207 1.08 16.94 -25.10
#